data_AF-A0A285UV74-F1
#
_entry.id   AF-A0A285UV74-F1
#
_cell.length_a   1.000
_cell.length_b   1.000
_cell.length_c   1.000
_cell.angle_alpha   90.00
_cell.angle_beta   90.00
_cell.angle_gamma   90.00
#
_symmetry.space_group_name_H-M   'P 1'
#
loop_
_entity.id
_entity.type
_entity.pdbx_description
1 polymer ?
#
loop_
_entity_poly.entity_id
_entity_poly.type
_entity_poly.pdbx_seq_one_letter_code
_entity_poly.pdbx_strand_id
1 'polypeptide(L)' 'MSEKHLEPAKSIIAKIGIDKVSEITGKHVSRVYRWMYPKERGGTGGMIPQSEAPALLAYAKANKIELSPADFFAIPENAA' A
#
# COMPACT_ATOMS: atom_id res chain seq x y z
N MET A 1 16.49 -1.54 14.10
CA MET A 1 16.01 -0.19 13.70
C MET A 1 14.53 -0.30 13.44
N SER A 2 13.69 0.21 14.34
CA SER A 2 12.24 0.19 14.16
C SER A 2 11.89 1.25 13.12
N GLU A 3 12.08 0.91 11.85
CA GLU A 3 11.71 1.78 10.73
C GLU A 3 10.20 1.81 10.66
N LYS A 4 9.62 2.96 11.06
CA LYS A 4 8.18 3.15 11.15
C LYS A 4 7.60 3.10 9.73
N HIS A 5 7.14 1.92 9.31
CA HIS A 5 6.32 1.76 8.11
C HIS A 5 5.10 2.67 8.24
N LEU A 6 4.85 3.46 7.19
CA LEU A 6 3.80 4.46 7.13
C LEU A 6 2.50 3.87 6.57
N GLU A 7 1.40 4.39 7.10
CA GLU A 7 0.06 4.10 6.62
C GLU A 7 -0.30 5.04 5.45
N PRO A 8 -1.21 4.62 4.56
CA PRO A 8 -1.95 3.34 4.55
C PRO A 8 -1.23 2.12 3.94
N ALA A 9 -0.08 2.31 3.27
CA ALA A 9 0.57 1.25 2.51
C ALA A 9 0.91 0.03 3.36
N LYS A 10 1.29 0.23 4.62
CA LYS A 10 1.59 -0.86 5.56
C LYS A 10 0.39 -1.77 5.75
N SER A 11 -0.78 -1.22 6.09
CA SER A 11 -1.99 -2.02 6.31
C SER A 11 -2.45 -2.76 5.04
N ILE A 12 -2.39 -2.10 3.88
CA ILE A 12 -2.78 -2.73 2.60
C ILE A 12 -1.83 -3.88 2.25
N ILE A 13 -0.51 -3.65 2.34
CA ILE A 13 0.49 -4.68 2.04
C ILE A 13 0.40 -5.83 3.05
N ALA A 14 0.08 -5.56 4.32
CA ALA A 14 -0.13 -6.61 5.32
C ALA A 14 -1.37 -7.49 5.01
N LYS A 15 -2.45 -6.90 4.49
CA LYS A 15 -3.67 -7.64 4.09
C LYS A 15 -3.44 -8.57 2.88
N ILE A 16 -2.62 -8.16 1.92
CA ILE A 16 -2.40 -8.89 0.65
C ILE A 16 -1.16 -9.79 0.68
N GLY A 17 -0.10 -9.34 1.36
CA GLY A 17 1.24 -9.93 1.31
C GLY A 17 2.12 -9.28 0.23
N ILE A 18 3.37 -8.97 0.58
CA ILE A 18 4.26 -8.17 -0.27
C ILE A 18 4.61 -8.83 -1.61
N ASP A 19 4.87 -10.14 -1.61
CA ASP A 19 5.20 -10.87 -2.82
C ASP A 19 4.01 -10.90 -3.79
N LYS A 20 2.80 -11.02 -3.23
CA LYS A 20 1.57 -11.00 -4.02
C LYS A 20 1.29 -9.61 -4.58
N VAL A 21 1.52 -8.54 -3.82
CA VAL A 21 1.44 -7.16 -4.34
C VAL A 21 2.46 -6.94 -5.47
N SER A 22 3.68 -7.47 -5.33
CA SER A 22 4.71 -7.42 -6.38
C SER A 22 4.24 -8.12 -7.66
N GLU A 23 3.64 -9.30 -7.55
CA GLU A 23 3.07 -10.07 -8.65
C GLU A 23 1.91 -9.34 -9.34
N ILE A 24 0.93 -8.84 -8.57
CA ILE A 24 -0.26 -8.14 -9.10
C ILE A 24 0.13 -6.87 -9.88
N THR A 25 1.11 -6.13 -9.36
CA THR A 25 1.50 -4.81 -9.91
C THR A 25 2.64 -4.89 -10.93
N GLY A 26 3.27 -6.06 -11.07
CA GLY A 26 4.49 -6.25 -11.87
C GLY A 26 5.69 -5.42 -11.37
N LYS A 27 5.61 -4.79 -10.20
CA LYS A 27 6.71 -4.01 -9.62
C LYS A 27 7.60 -4.93 -8.82
N HIS A 28 8.91 -4.68 -8.89
CA HIS A 28 9.87 -5.41 -8.06
C HIS A 28 9.56 -5.26 -6.57
N VAL A 29 9.70 -6.33 -5.79
CA VAL A 29 9.37 -6.41 -4.35
C VAL A 29 9.98 -5.28 -3.53
N SER A 30 11.21 -4.86 -3.83
CA SER A 30 11.86 -3.74 -3.13
C SER A 30 11.18 -2.38 -3.37
N ARG A 31 10.55 -2.18 -4.54
CA ARG A 31 9.77 -0.97 -4.84
C ARG A 31 8.45 -0.95 -4.06
N VAL A 32 7.80 -2.11 -3.97
CA VAL A 32 6.59 -2.29 -3.15
C VAL A 32 6.91 -2.03 -1.68
N TYR A 33 8.01 -2.58 -1.18
CA TYR A 33 8.44 -2.39 0.21
C TYR A 33 8.64 -0.91 0.56
N ARG A 34 9.23 -0.13 -0.36
CA ARG A 34 9.46 1.31 -0.21
C ARG A 34 8.18 2.14 -0.18
N TRP A 35 7.02 1.63 -0.59
CA TRP A 35 5.77 2.38 -0.44
C TRP A 35 5.43 2.66 1.02
N MET A 36 5.89 1.80 1.93
CA MET A 36 5.73 2.00 3.37
C MET A 36 6.73 3.02 3.94
N TYR A 37 7.64 3.57 3.14
CA TYR A 37 8.69 4.45 3.65
C TYR A 37 8.34 5.93 3.52
N PRO A 38 8.91 6.79 4.41
CA PRO A 38 8.89 8.24 4.24
C PRO A 38 9.55 8.66 2.92
N LYS A 39 9.13 9.81 2.38
CA LYS A 39 9.65 10.34 1.10
C LYS A 39 11.14 10.67 1.19
N GLU A 40 11.59 11.11 2.35
CA GLU A 40 12.98 11.43 2.69
C GLU A 40 13.91 10.22 2.55
N ARG A 41 13.35 9.00 2.63
CA ARG A 41 14.08 7.73 2.46
C ARG A 41 13.83 7.09 1.10
N GLY A 42 13.30 7.85 0.14
CA GLY A 42 12.95 7.36 -1.21
C GLY A 42 11.70 6.50 -1.24
N GLY A 43 10.81 6.64 -0.25
CA GLY A 43 9.48 6.05 -0.26
C GLY A 43 8.42 6.96 -0.86
N THR A 44 7.16 6.58 -0.70
CA THR A 44 5.99 7.35 -1.19
C THR A 44 5.31 8.16 -0.08
N GLY A 45 5.82 8.09 1.15
CA GLY A 45 5.18 8.67 2.32
C GLY A 45 4.03 7.81 2.86
N GLY A 46 4.09 6.48 2.68
CA GLY A 46 3.03 5.57 3.11
C GLY A 46 1.91 5.38 2.10
N MET A 47 2.00 5.95 0.90
CA MET A 47 0.94 5.88 -0.10
C MET A 47 1.24 4.81 -1.16
N ILE A 48 0.29 3.93 -1.45
CA ILE A 48 0.39 3.09 -2.65
C ILE A 48 0.08 3.98 -3.88
N PRO A 49 0.85 3.91 -4.98
CA PRO A 49 0.55 4.69 -6.17
C PRO A 49 -0.86 4.39 -6.70
N GLN A 50 -1.60 5.46 -7.02
CA GLN A 50 -3.01 5.36 -7.44
C GLN A 50 -3.20 4.50 -8.70
N SER A 51 -2.19 4.42 -9.57
CA SER A 51 -2.20 3.54 -10.74
C SER A 51 -2.33 2.05 -10.39
N GLU A 52 -1.88 1.65 -9.21
CA GLU A 52 -1.85 0.25 -8.77
C GLU A 52 -3.12 -0.14 -7.99
N ALA A 53 -3.85 0.83 -7.46
CA ALA A 53 -5.03 0.60 -6.61
C ALA A 53 -6.13 -0.24 -7.30
N PRO A 54 -6.50 -0.02 -8.59
CA PRO A 54 -7.52 -0.83 -9.24
C PRO A 54 -7.17 -2.33 -9.30
N ALA A 55 -5.90 -2.65 -9.57
CA ALA A 55 -5.45 -4.04 -9.65
C ALA A 55 -5.50 -4.74 -8.29
N LEU A 56 -5.09 -4.03 -7.23
CA LEU A 56 -5.13 -4.54 -5.85
C LEU A 56 -6.56 -4.72 -5.34
N LEU A 57 -7.47 -3.79 -5.65
CA LEU A 57 -8.89 -3.89 -5.31
C LEU A 57 -9.56 -5.05 -6.05
N ALA A 58 -9.26 -5.24 -7.34
CA ALA A 58 -9.78 -6.36 -8.12
C ALA A 58 -9.32 -7.71 -7.53
N TYR A 59 -8.04 -7.83 -7.18
CA TYR A 59 -7.51 -9.01 -6.51
C TYR A 59 -8.18 -9.25 -5.15
N ALA A 60 -8.30 -8.20 -4.32
CA ALA A 60 -8.92 -8.32 -3.00
C ALA A 60 -10.37 -8.79 -3.10
N LYS A 61 -11.15 -8.25 -4.04
CA LYS A 61 -12.52 -8.68 -4.32
C LYS A 61 -12.59 -10.14 -4.74
N ALA A 62 -11.71 -10.58 -5.64
CA ALA A 62 -11.67 -11.97 -6.11
C ALA A 62 -11.30 -12.96 -5.00
N ASN A 63 -10.49 -12.54 -4.03
CA ASN A 63 -9.97 -13.38 -2.94
C ASN A 63 -10.69 -13.16 -1.60
N LYS A 64 -11.80 -12.40 -1.59
CA LYS A 64 -12.57 -12.06 -0.38
C LYS A 64 -11.72 -11.42 0.73
N ILE A 65 -10.73 -10.62 0.34
CA ILE A 65 -9.93 -9.80 1.26
C ILE A 65 -10.69 -8.51 1.53
N GLU A 66 -10.84 -8.13 2.79
CA GLU A 66 -11.47 -6.88 3.20
C GLU A 66 -10.56 -5.68 2.88
N LEU A 67 -10.67 -5.18 1.66
CA LEU A 67 -9.97 -4.00 1.16
C LEU A 67 -10.95 -3.13 0.39
N SER A 68 -11.04 -1.87 0.80
CA SER A 68 -11.91 -0.86 0.23
C SER A 68 -11.09 0.22 -0.47
N PRO A 69 -11.69 0.99 -1.40
CA PRO A 69 -11.04 2.16 -1.97
C PRO A 69 -10.60 3.18 -0.92
N ALA A 70 -11.36 3.31 0.18
CA ALA A 70 -11.07 4.24 1.27
C ALA A 70 -9.73 3.94 1.96
N ASP A 71 -9.31 2.67 2.01
CA ASP A 71 -8.03 2.26 2.58
C ASP A 71 -6.83 2.90 1.86
N PHE A 72 -6.97 3.33 0.60
CA PHE A 72 -5.87 3.93 -0.18
C PHE A 72 -5.63 5.42 0.10
N PHE A 73 -6.47 6.05 0.92
CA PHE A 73 -6.38 7.47 1.23
C PHE A 73 -5.87 7.68 2.65
N ALA A 74 -4.89 8.58 2.81
CA ALA A 74 -4.55 9.09 4.13
C ALA A 74 -5.68 10.02 4.58
N ILE A 75 -6.36 9.69 5.68
CA ILE A 75 -7.29 10.62 6.32
C ILE A 75 -6.44 11.61 7.12
N PRO A 76 -6.41 12.91 6.74
CA PRO A 76 -5.68 13.89 7.52
C PRO A 76 -6.34 14.04 8.89
N GLU A 77 -5.55 14.00 9.96
CA GLU A 77 -6.02 14.11 11.35
C GLU A 77 -6.79 15.42 11.65
N ASN A 78 -6.65 16.43 10.78
CA ASN A 78 -7.31 17.75 10.89
C ASN A 78 -8.42 18.00 9.86
N ALA A 79 -8.99 16.98 9.22
CA ALA A 79 -10.15 17.15 8.35
C ALA A 79 -11.46 17.09 9.16
N ALA A 80 -11.71 18.10 10.00
CA ALA A 80 -12.97 18.31 10.72
C ALA A 80 -13.34 19.80 10.72
#